data_AF-A0A9X2C2K0-F1
#
_entry.id   AF-A0A9X2C2K0-F1
#
_cell.length_a   1.000
_cell.length_b   1.000
_cell.length_c   1.000
_cell.angle_alpha   90.00
_cell.angle_beta   90.00
_cell.angle_gamma   90.00
#
_symmetry.space_group_name_H-M   'P 1'
#
loop_
_entity.id
_entity.type
_entity.pdbx_description
1 polymer ?
#
loop_
_entity_poly.entity_id
_entity_poly.type
_entity_poly.pdbx_seq_one_letter_code
_entity_poly.pdbx_strand_id
1 'polypeptide(L)'
;MNLDDDAPLVAHGQGRRARHALVWGCVLLMATGVAWLLGHDVWLQQTPFGPQPHPMVAWLLRAHGAIAWCTTLVGGVVWQVHVRPAWRAVRRRRRAHRRRVGSARAIRHGRARTVSGVAMVGALAVLLGSAIGLQYAPEEAHAWLSVTHWVLGLALAIALLWHWIARLRH
;
A
#
# COMPACT_ATOMS: atom_id res chain seq x y z
N MET A 1 48.94 -5.38 12.83
CA MET A 1 48.11 -6.01 11.78
C MET A 1 46.71 -6.08 12.35
N ASN A 2 45.88 -5.08 12.02
CA ASN A 2 44.56 -4.85 12.59
C ASN A 2 43.53 -5.70 11.82
N LEU A 3 42.73 -6.50 12.51
CA LEU A 3 41.74 -7.42 11.90
C LEU A 3 40.30 -6.90 12.00
N ASP A 4 40.10 -5.62 12.32
CA ASP A 4 38.78 -5.05 12.64
C ASP A 4 38.22 -4.10 11.55
N ASP A 5 38.84 -4.01 10.37
CA ASP A 5 38.44 -3.04 9.32
C ASP A 5 37.43 -3.58 8.28
N ASP A 6 36.96 -4.83 8.40
CA ASP A 6 35.95 -5.42 7.50
C ASP A 6 34.49 -5.24 7.99
N ALA A 7 34.16 -4.07 8.53
CA ALA A 7 32.77 -3.71 8.76
C ALA A 7 32.09 -3.39 7.41
N PRO A 8 31.00 -4.08 7.02
CA PRO A 8 30.51 -4.01 5.65
C PRO A 8 29.96 -2.63 5.33
N LEU A 9 30.56 -1.97 4.34
CA LEU A 9 30.12 -0.72 3.69
C LEU A 9 28.76 -0.84 2.95
N VAL A 10 27.86 -1.72 3.37
CA VAL A 10 26.61 -2.02 2.68
C VAL A 10 25.43 -1.84 3.63
N ALA A 11 24.80 -0.65 3.67
CA ALA A 11 23.40 -0.55 4.15
C ALA A 11 22.64 0.78 3.93
N HIS A 12 23.23 1.90 3.51
CA HIS A 12 22.47 3.17 3.54
C HIS A 12 21.61 3.46 2.28
N GLY A 13 21.89 2.83 1.14
CA GLY A 13 21.14 3.06 -0.11
C GLY A 13 19.88 2.19 -0.30
N GLN A 14 19.89 0.96 0.21
CA GLN A 14 18.86 -0.05 -0.12
C GLN A 14 17.48 0.30 0.44
N GLY A 15 17.41 0.81 1.69
CA GLY A 15 16.15 1.20 2.31
C GLY A 15 15.45 2.38 1.62
N ARG A 16 16.21 3.28 0.99
CA ARG A 16 15.65 4.43 0.25
C ARG A 16 15.04 3.99 -1.08
N ARG A 17 15.73 3.11 -1.81
CA ARG A 17 15.23 2.52 -3.07
C ARG A 17 13.97 1.69 -2.83
N ALA A 18 13.97 0.83 -1.82
CA ALA A 18 12.80 0.04 -1.40
C ALA A 18 11.59 0.93 -1.07
N ARG A 19 11.82 2.03 -0.33
CA ARG A 19 10.77 3.01 -0.03
C ARG A 19 10.23 3.67 -1.29
N HIS A 20 11.10 4.11 -2.20
CA HIS A 20 10.66 4.73 -3.45
C HIS A 20 9.88 3.75 -4.32
N ALA A 21 10.30 2.48 -4.42
CA ALA A 21 9.57 1.45 -5.15
C ALA A 21 8.13 1.29 -4.64
N LEU A 22 7.93 1.26 -3.32
CA LEU A 22 6.58 1.19 -2.74
C LEU A 22 5.74 2.44 -3.01
N VAL A 23 6.34 3.63 -2.88
CA VAL A 23 5.64 4.89 -3.17
C VAL A 23 5.23 4.97 -4.63
N TRP A 24 6.13 4.67 -5.56
CA TRP A 24 5.82 4.65 -6.99
C TRP A 24 4.79 3.57 -7.34
N GLY A 25 4.86 2.40 -6.72
CA GLY A 25 3.84 1.36 -6.85
C GLY A 25 2.44 1.86 -6.43
N CYS A 26 2.34 2.52 -5.27
CA CYS A 26 1.08 3.12 -4.83
C CYS A 26 0.58 4.22 -5.78
N VAL A 27 1.47 5.08 -6.28
CA VAL A 27 1.10 6.14 -7.24
C VAL A 27 0.58 5.53 -8.54
N LEU A 28 1.24 4.50 -9.07
CA LEU A 28 0.82 3.81 -10.29
C LEU A 28 -0.52 3.09 -10.10
N LEU A 29 -0.75 2.45 -8.95
CA LEU A 29 -2.05 1.85 -8.61
C LEU A 29 -3.17 2.89 -8.63
N MET A 30 -2.91 4.03 -8.00
CA MET A 30 -3.88 5.10 -7.91
C MET A 30 -4.19 5.70 -9.28
N ALA A 31 -3.16 6.00 -10.08
CA ALA A 31 -3.31 6.53 -11.43
C ALA A 31 -4.06 5.57 -12.35
N THR A 32 -3.70 4.29 -12.34
CA THR A 32 -4.36 3.26 -13.18
C THR A 32 -5.79 2.98 -12.75
N GLY A 33 -6.09 2.96 -11.45
CA GLY A 33 -7.45 2.77 -10.93
C GLY A 33 -8.39 3.95 -11.24
N VAL A 34 -7.91 5.18 -11.07
CA VAL A 34 -8.68 6.39 -11.44
C VAL A 34 -8.90 6.45 -12.95
N ALA A 35 -7.87 6.17 -13.75
CA ALA A 35 -7.99 6.13 -15.21
C ALA A 35 -9.02 5.08 -15.67
N TRP A 36 -9.05 3.93 -15.00
CA TRP A 36 -10.05 2.89 -15.28
C TRP A 36 -11.47 3.35 -14.91
N LEU A 37 -11.68 3.95 -13.73
CA LEU A 37 -13.00 4.47 -13.31
C LEU A 37 -13.56 5.52 -14.27
N LEU A 38 -12.70 6.44 -14.74
CA LEU A 38 -13.11 7.46 -15.70
C LEU A 38 -13.39 6.86 -17.08
N GLY A 39 -12.64 5.83 -17.46
CA GLY A 39 -12.72 5.22 -18.78
C GLY A 39 -13.85 4.20 -18.95
N HIS A 40 -14.29 3.59 -17.84
CA HIS A 40 -15.21 2.45 -17.87
C HIS A 40 -16.53 2.76 -18.59
N ASP A 41 -17.16 3.90 -18.29
CA ASP A 41 -18.47 4.27 -18.86
C ASP A 41 -18.37 5.27 -20.02
N VAL A 42 -17.22 5.94 -20.16
CA VAL A 42 -17.04 7.03 -21.13
C VAL A 42 -16.44 6.54 -22.45
N TRP A 43 -15.51 5.57 -22.40
CA TRP A 43 -14.90 5.01 -23.62
C TRP A 43 -15.68 3.81 -24.13
N LEU A 44 -16.87 4.06 -24.66
CA LEU A 44 -17.66 3.07 -25.37
C LEU A 44 -17.34 3.13 -26.87
N GLN A 45 -17.00 1.97 -27.45
CA GLN A 45 -16.84 1.77 -28.88
C GLN A 45 -18.12 1.15 -29.45
N GLN A 46 -18.61 1.70 -30.55
CA GLN A 46 -19.76 1.13 -31.26
C GLN A 46 -19.31 -0.13 -32.01
N THR A 47 -19.88 -1.27 -31.66
CA THR A 47 -19.65 -2.54 -32.36
C THR A 47 -20.94 -3.00 -33.05
N PRO A 48 -20.87 -3.93 -34.02
CA PRO A 48 -22.08 -4.52 -34.63
C PRO A 48 -23.04 -5.17 -33.61
N PHE A 49 -22.58 -5.44 -32.39
CA PHE A 49 -23.34 -6.05 -31.30
C PHE A 49 -23.77 -5.04 -30.23
N GLY A 50 -23.63 -3.74 -30.50
CA GLY A 50 -23.95 -2.65 -29.59
C GLY A 50 -22.71 -1.96 -28.99
N PRO A 51 -22.91 -0.96 -28.11
CA PRO A 51 -21.81 -0.26 -27.45
C PRO A 51 -21.06 -1.20 -26.50
N GLN A 52 -19.76 -1.33 -26.68
CA GLN A 52 -18.88 -2.10 -25.78
C GLN A 52 -17.74 -1.22 -25.26
N PRO A 53 -17.19 -1.49 -24.06
CA PRO A 53 -16.04 -0.76 -23.56
C PRO A 53 -14.82 -0.90 -24.50
N HIS A 54 -14.11 0.20 -24.72
CA HIS A 54 -12.89 0.23 -25.53
C HIS A 54 -11.83 -0.72 -24.93
N PRO A 55 -11.04 -1.46 -25.73
CA PRO A 55 -10.07 -2.45 -25.25
C PRO A 55 -9.02 -1.88 -24.27
N MET A 56 -8.76 -0.58 -24.28
CA MET A 56 -7.88 0.07 -23.30
C MET A 56 -8.41 -0.04 -21.86
N VAL A 57 -9.73 -0.05 -21.65
CA VAL A 57 -10.34 -0.24 -20.33
C VAL A 57 -9.94 -1.62 -19.78
N ALA A 58 -9.97 -2.66 -20.61
CA ALA A 58 -9.52 -4.00 -20.23
C ALA A 58 -8.01 -4.05 -19.95
N TRP A 59 -7.19 -3.37 -20.76
CA TRP A 59 -5.74 -3.31 -20.52
C TRP A 59 -5.36 -2.54 -19.25
N LEU A 60 -6.07 -1.45 -18.93
CA LEU A 60 -5.90 -0.71 -17.69
C LEU A 60 -6.20 -1.58 -16.47
N LEU A 61 -7.27 -2.38 -16.52
CA LEU A 61 -7.62 -3.31 -15.44
C LEU A 61 -6.54 -4.40 -15.25
N ARG A 62 -6.04 -4.96 -16.35
CA ARG A 62 -4.94 -5.93 -16.33
C ARG A 62 -3.65 -5.32 -15.75
N ALA A 63 -3.30 -4.10 -16.18
CA ALA A 63 -2.16 -3.38 -15.67
C ALA A 63 -2.30 -3.07 -14.17
N HIS A 64 -3.47 -2.61 -13.74
CA HIS A 64 -3.78 -2.36 -12.34
C HIS A 64 -3.59 -3.61 -11.48
N GLY A 65 -4.15 -4.75 -11.92
CA GLY A 65 -3.94 -6.05 -11.27
C GLY A 65 -2.47 -6.44 -11.18
N ALA A 66 -1.71 -6.34 -12.29
CA ALA A 66 -0.29 -6.66 -12.31
C ALA A 66 0.54 -5.78 -11.37
N ILE A 67 0.28 -4.47 -11.35
CA ILE A 67 0.95 -3.52 -10.46
C ILE A 67 0.57 -3.82 -9.00
N ALA A 68 -0.66 -4.25 -8.72
CA ALA A 68 -1.12 -4.59 -7.37
C ALA A 68 -0.36 -5.80 -6.83
N TRP A 69 -0.21 -6.85 -7.65
CA TRP A 69 0.59 -8.03 -7.32
C TRP A 69 2.05 -7.67 -7.04
N CYS A 70 2.69 -6.94 -7.97
CA CYS A 70 4.08 -6.52 -7.81
C CYS A 70 4.29 -5.67 -6.55
N THR A 71 3.42 -4.70 -6.29
CA THR A 71 3.50 -3.81 -5.13
C THR A 71 3.32 -4.59 -3.82
N THR A 72 2.41 -5.56 -3.80
CA THR A 72 2.18 -6.43 -2.63
C THR A 72 3.40 -7.32 -2.35
N LEU A 73 3.97 -7.94 -3.39
CA LEU A 73 5.17 -8.78 -3.27
C LEU A 73 6.38 -7.98 -2.78
N VAL A 74 6.65 -6.81 -3.38
CA VAL A 74 7.70 -5.90 -2.92
C VAL A 74 7.44 -5.45 -1.47
N GLY A 75 6.18 -5.14 -1.13
CA GLY A 75 5.78 -4.84 0.24
C GLY A 75 6.11 -5.97 1.22
N GLY A 76 5.84 -7.21 0.84
CA GLY A 76 6.18 -8.40 1.62
C GLY A 76 7.70 -8.54 1.83
N VAL A 77 8.50 -8.37 0.78
CA VAL A 77 9.97 -8.42 0.87
C VAL A 77 10.49 -7.31 1.79
N VAL A 78 10.04 -6.07 1.59
CA VAL A 78 10.44 -4.92 2.42
C VAL A 78 10.03 -5.13 3.88
N TRP A 79 8.86 -5.71 4.13
CA TRP A 79 8.42 -6.06 5.47
C TRP A 79 9.38 -7.02 6.15
N GLN A 80 9.80 -8.09 5.47
CA GLN A 80 10.72 -9.09 6.04
C GLN A 80 12.14 -8.54 6.24
N VAL A 81 12.68 -7.84 5.25
CA VAL A 81 14.09 -7.41 5.23
C VAL A 81 14.33 -6.13 6.03
N HIS A 82 13.40 -5.16 5.97
CA HIS A 82 13.62 -3.85 6.58
C HIS A 82 12.72 -3.59 7.78
N VAL A 83 11.42 -3.90 7.69
CA VAL A 83 10.46 -3.50 8.75
C VAL A 83 10.57 -4.42 9.97
N ARG A 84 10.48 -5.75 9.83
CA ARG A 84 10.53 -6.69 10.96
C ARG A 84 11.81 -6.53 11.81
N PRO A 85 13.03 -6.45 11.24
CA PRO A 85 14.24 -6.27 12.03
C PRO A 85 14.27 -4.93 12.77
N ALA A 86 13.92 -3.84 12.09
CA ALA A 86 13.83 -2.50 12.70
C ALA A 86 12.80 -2.47 13.85
N TRP A 87 11.65 -3.10 13.66
CA TRP A 87 10.58 -3.13 14.66
C TRP A 87 10.96 -3.97 15.89
N ARG A 88 11.71 -5.07 15.70
CA ARG A 88 12.30 -5.85 16.80
C ARG A 88 13.33 -5.01 17.57
N ALA A 89 14.22 -4.29 16.88
CA ALA A 89 15.21 -3.42 17.51
C ALA A 89 14.57 -2.30 18.35
N VAL A 90 13.56 -1.62 17.80
CA VAL A 90 12.81 -0.57 18.52
C VAL A 90 12.07 -1.14 19.73
N ARG A 91 11.42 -2.30 19.61
CA ARG A 91 10.72 -2.95 20.74
C ARG A 91 11.68 -3.33 21.87
N ARG A 92 12.88 -3.85 21.55
CA ARG A 92 13.92 -4.15 22.56
C ARG A 92 14.35 -2.88 23.31
N ARG A 93 14.64 -1.79 22.59
CA ARG A 93 15.02 -0.50 23.18
C ARG A 93 13.90 0.08 24.06
N ARG A 94 12.64 0.02 23.61
CA ARG A 94 11.48 0.47 24.41
C ARG A 94 11.27 -0.34 25.68
N ARG A 95 11.47 -1.66 25.63
CA ARG A 95 11.42 -2.53 26.83
C ARG A 95 12.54 -2.20 27.81
N ALA A 96 13.77 -2.00 27.33
CA ALA A 96 14.90 -1.59 28.16
C ALA A 96 14.69 -0.19 28.79
N HIS A 97 14.17 0.76 28.02
CA HIS A 97 13.87 2.10 28.52
C HIS A 97 12.72 2.11 29.53
N ARG A 98 11.64 1.33 29.32
CA ARG A 98 10.54 1.18 30.30
C ARG A 98 10.97 0.55 31.62
N ARG A 99 11.96 -0.35 31.60
CA ARG A 99 12.56 -0.90 32.82
C ARG A 99 13.35 0.16 33.61
N ARG A 100 13.90 1.17 32.93
CA ARG A 100 14.68 2.25 33.55
C ARG A 100 13.84 3.47 33.94
N VAL A 101 12.76 3.74 33.23
CA VAL A 101 11.93 4.94 33.42
C VAL A 101 10.47 4.51 33.49
N GLY A 102 9.95 4.34 34.72
CA GLY A 102 8.53 4.14 34.97
C GLY A 102 7.75 5.34 34.44
N SER A 103 7.09 5.21 33.29
CA SER A 103 6.47 6.38 32.64
C SER A 103 5.16 6.04 31.92
N ALA A 104 4.06 6.37 32.59
CA ALA A 104 2.70 6.34 32.04
C ALA A 104 2.51 7.33 30.87
N ARG A 105 3.33 8.37 30.76
CA ARG A 105 3.18 9.45 29.76
C ARG A 105 3.56 9.03 28.33
N ALA A 106 4.50 8.10 28.16
CA ALA A 106 4.94 7.61 26.85
C ALA A 106 3.91 6.70 26.14
N ILE A 107 2.88 6.23 26.86
CA ILE A 107 1.86 5.30 26.35
C ILE A 107 0.87 6.02 25.43
N ARG A 108 0.50 7.28 25.74
CA ARG A 108 -0.53 8.04 25.00
C ARG A 108 -0.14 8.35 23.56
N HIS A 109 1.07 8.88 23.31
CA HIS A 109 1.54 9.17 21.95
C HIS A 109 1.93 7.92 21.14
N GLY A 110 2.22 6.78 21.78
CA GLY A 110 2.48 5.52 21.09
C GLY A 110 1.22 4.89 20.49
N ARG A 111 0.07 5.05 21.15
CA ARG A 111 -1.21 4.46 20.75
C ARG A 111 -1.74 5.06 19.45
N ALA A 112 -1.75 6.38 19.31
CA ALA A 112 -2.23 7.07 18.09
C ALA A 112 -1.47 6.64 16.81
N ARG A 113 -0.15 6.46 16.92
CA ARG A 113 0.71 6.07 15.78
C ARG A 113 0.54 4.60 15.37
N THR A 114 0.01 3.76 16.27
CA THR A 114 -0.22 2.34 16.00
C THR A 114 -1.60 2.12 15.40
N VAL A 115 -2.59 2.92 15.81
CA VAL A 115 -3.95 2.87 15.26
C VAL A 115 -3.96 3.20 13.76
N SER A 116 -3.25 4.25 13.33
CA SER A 116 -3.19 4.59 11.89
C SER A 116 -2.49 3.50 11.06
N GLY A 117 -1.44 2.87 11.60
CA GLY A 117 -0.74 1.77 10.94
C GLY A 117 -1.60 0.52 10.82
N VAL A 118 -2.31 0.14 11.88
CA VAL A 118 -3.24 -1.00 11.86
C VAL A 118 -4.40 -0.75 10.91
N ALA A 119 -4.98 0.47 10.93
CA ALA A 119 -6.05 0.85 10.01
C ALA A 119 -5.60 0.77 8.55
N MET A 120 -4.40 1.26 8.22
CA MET A 120 -3.83 1.17 6.87
C MET A 120 -3.64 -0.28 6.42
N VAL A 121 -3.06 -1.14 7.27
CA VAL A 121 -2.88 -2.57 6.96
C VAL A 121 -4.23 -3.27 6.78
N GLY A 122 -5.22 -2.97 7.63
CA GLY A 122 -6.57 -3.47 7.50
C GLY A 122 -7.22 -3.07 6.17
N ALA A 123 -7.11 -1.80 5.79
CA ALA A 123 -7.66 -1.30 4.53
C ALA A 123 -6.99 -1.96 3.31
N LEU A 124 -5.67 -2.14 3.33
CA LEU A 124 -4.95 -2.86 2.27
C LEU A 124 -5.36 -4.35 2.19
N ALA A 125 -5.60 -4.99 3.34
CA ALA A 125 -6.10 -6.37 3.37
C ALA A 125 -7.51 -6.49 2.79
N VAL A 126 -8.40 -5.52 3.07
CA VAL A 126 -9.74 -5.46 2.48
C VAL A 126 -9.66 -5.21 0.96
N LEU A 127 -8.77 -4.33 0.50
CA LEU A 127 -8.56 -4.12 -0.94
C LEU A 127 -8.05 -5.39 -1.65
N LEU A 128 -7.09 -6.09 -1.06
CA LEU A 128 -6.59 -7.34 -1.62
C LEU A 128 -7.66 -8.43 -1.61
N GLY A 129 -8.38 -8.58 -0.49
CA GLY A 129 -9.45 -9.56 -0.34
C GLY A 129 -10.61 -9.30 -1.31
N SER A 130 -11.01 -8.04 -1.48
CA SER A 130 -12.04 -7.66 -2.46
C SER A 130 -11.58 -7.86 -3.90
N ALA A 131 -10.31 -7.61 -4.23
CA ALA A 131 -9.76 -7.89 -5.56
C ALA A 131 -9.75 -9.39 -5.91
N ILE A 132 -9.42 -10.24 -4.93
CA ILE A 132 -9.50 -11.70 -5.08
C ILE A 132 -10.96 -12.12 -5.18
N GLY A 133 -11.84 -11.56 -4.34
CA GLY A 133 -13.28 -11.80 -4.40
C GLY A 133 -13.86 -11.46 -5.77
N LEU A 134 -13.47 -10.33 -6.37
CA LEU A 134 -13.92 -9.96 -7.71
C LEU A 134 -13.52 -10.97 -8.80
N GLN A 135 -12.52 -11.83 -8.57
CA GLN A 135 -12.12 -12.87 -9.53
C GLN A 135 -12.83 -14.21 -9.32
N TYR A 136 -13.28 -14.50 -8.09
CA TYR A 136 -13.71 -15.86 -7.72
C TYR A 136 -15.07 -15.92 -7.01
N ALA A 137 -15.63 -14.81 -6.56
CA ALA A 137 -16.87 -14.77 -5.80
C ALA A 137 -18.10 -14.91 -6.73
N PRO A 138 -19.23 -15.40 -6.20
CA PRO A 138 -20.49 -15.45 -6.92
C PRO A 138 -21.03 -14.04 -7.22
N GLU A 139 -21.94 -13.97 -8.19
CA GLU A 139 -22.51 -12.72 -8.73
C GLU A 139 -23.19 -11.86 -7.65
N GLU A 140 -23.84 -12.49 -6.67
CA GLU A 140 -24.44 -11.84 -5.50
C GLU A 140 -23.45 -11.04 -4.65
N ALA A 141 -22.19 -11.49 -4.59
CA ALA A 141 -21.13 -10.82 -3.85
C ALA A 141 -20.39 -9.78 -4.72
N HIS A 142 -20.39 -9.94 -6.04
CA HIS A 142 -19.66 -9.06 -6.98
C HIS A 142 -20.04 -7.59 -6.84
N ALA A 143 -21.32 -7.29 -6.70
CA ALA A 143 -21.79 -5.90 -6.55
C ALA A 143 -21.16 -5.22 -5.31
N TRP A 144 -21.23 -5.87 -4.16
CA TRP A 144 -20.69 -5.34 -2.90
C TRP A 144 -19.16 -5.31 -2.90
N LEU A 145 -18.51 -6.32 -3.49
CA LEU A 145 -17.06 -6.37 -3.62
C LEU A 145 -16.53 -5.27 -4.52
N SER A 146 -17.20 -5.01 -5.65
CA SER A 146 -16.87 -3.93 -6.58
C SER A 146 -16.97 -2.58 -5.88
N VAL A 147 -18.13 -2.29 -5.27
CA VAL A 147 -18.37 -1.04 -4.54
C VAL A 147 -17.34 -0.84 -3.44
N THR A 148 -17.10 -1.87 -2.62
CA THR A 148 -16.11 -1.81 -1.54
C THR A 148 -14.72 -1.51 -2.09
N HIS A 149 -14.32 -2.17 -3.17
CA HIS A 149 -12.99 -2.05 -3.73
C HIS A 149 -12.70 -0.63 -4.25
N TRP A 150 -13.58 -0.09 -5.10
CA TRP A 150 -13.32 1.23 -5.69
C TRP A 150 -13.54 2.38 -4.69
N VAL A 151 -14.55 2.30 -3.80
CA VAL A 151 -14.80 3.34 -2.79
C VAL A 151 -13.64 3.40 -1.80
N LEU A 152 -13.21 2.25 -1.27
CA LEU A 152 -12.10 2.20 -0.32
C LEU A 152 -10.78 2.61 -0.98
N GLY A 153 -10.56 2.18 -2.22
CA GLY A 153 -9.39 2.55 -3.02
C GLY A 153 -9.30 4.06 -3.23
N LEU A 154 -10.41 4.69 -3.60
CA LEU A 154 -10.49 6.14 -3.79
C LEU A 154 -10.34 6.92 -2.46
N ALA A 155 -10.95 6.43 -1.38
CA ALA A 155 -10.80 7.04 -0.06
C ALA A 155 -9.33 7.03 0.41
N LEU A 156 -8.63 5.90 0.24
CA LEU A 156 -7.19 5.81 0.56
C LEU A 156 -6.34 6.70 -0.36
N ALA A 157 -6.69 6.77 -1.65
CA ALA A 157 -6.03 7.64 -2.62
C ALA A 157 -6.06 9.11 -2.18
N ILE A 158 -7.25 9.61 -1.83
CA ILE A 158 -7.45 10.97 -1.34
C ILE A 158 -6.69 11.19 -0.02
N ALA A 159 -6.76 10.24 0.91
CA ALA A 159 -6.07 10.34 2.19
C ALA A 159 -4.54 10.41 2.01
N LEU A 160 -3.97 9.61 1.11
CA LEU A 160 -2.53 9.59 0.81
C LEU A 160 -2.09 10.87 0.10
N LEU A 161 -2.87 11.36 -0.87
CA LEU A 161 -2.62 12.65 -1.54
C LEU A 161 -2.63 13.80 -0.53
N TRP A 162 -3.65 13.85 0.33
CA TRP A 162 -3.75 14.83 1.39
C TRP A 162 -2.54 14.76 2.33
N HIS A 163 -2.15 13.55 2.75
CA HIS A 163 -0.99 13.34 3.59
C HIS A 163 0.31 13.82 2.92
N TRP A 164 0.46 13.60 1.62
CA TRP A 164 1.62 14.05 0.86
C TRP A 164 1.67 15.58 0.73
N ILE A 165 0.56 16.22 0.37
CA ILE A 165 0.43 17.69 0.31
C ILE A 165 0.64 18.31 1.70
N ALA A 166 0.11 17.69 2.76
CA ALA A 166 0.37 18.07 4.15
C ALA A 166 1.84 18.02 4.54
N ARG A 167 2.60 17.09 3.95
CA ARG A 167 4.03 16.97 4.20
C ARG A 167 4.89 17.93 3.36
N LEU A 168 4.39 18.44 2.23
CA LEU A 168 5.10 19.41 1.39
C LEU A 168 4.94 20.85 1.87
N ARG A 169 3.85 21.15 2.60
CA ARG A 169 3.56 22.47 3.17
C ARG A 169 4.25 22.74 4.52
N HIS A 170 5.01 21.78 5.04
CA HIS A 170 5.78 21.84 6.28
C HIS A 170 7.25 21.56 5.99
#